data_AF-A0A644XQ05-F1
#
_entry.id   AF-A0A644XQ05-F1
#
_cell.length_a   1.000
_cell.length_b   1.000
_cell.length_c   1.000
_cell.angle_alpha   90.00
_cell.angle_beta   90.00
_cell.angle_gamma   90.00
#
_symmetry.space_group_name_H-M   'P 1'
#
loop_
_entity.id
_entity.type
_entity.pdbx_description
1 polymer ?
#
loop_
_entity_poly.entity_id
_entity_poly.type
_entity_poly.pdbx_seq_one_letter_code
_entity_poly.pdbx_strand_id
1 'polypeptide(L)'
;MSRDIIGTMRLAARYFPESPETVSDVLQVEIRLRAEELFREGQPVAGAYAVILGELPDSISAEDRSGILKIITDAWRQYRLEGGDRLVRNRSRDASTK
;
A
#
# COMPACT_ATOMS: atom_id res chain seq x y z
N MET A 1 -4.19 -1.04 -11.77
CA MET A 1 -4.26 0.43 -11.94
C MET A 1 -3.54 1.05 -10.75
N SER A 2 -2.74 2.10 -10.96
CA SER A 2 -2.10 2.80 -9.83
C SER A 2 -3.14 3.58 -9.03
N ARG A 3 -3.04 3.58 -7.69
CA ARG A 3 -3.92 4.34 -6.81
C ARG A 3 -3.41 5.79 -6.71
N ASP A 4 -4.30 6.77 -6.78
CA ASP A 4 -3.93 8.18 -6.57
C ASP A 4 -3.92 8.54 -5.08
N ILE A 5 -2.89 8.08 -4.36
CA ILE A 5 -2.74 8.28 -2.91
C ILE A 5 -2.81 9.79 -2.58
N ILE A 6 -2.12 10.62 -3.36
CA ILE A 6 -2.05 12.07 -3.14
C ILE A 6 -3.37 12.76 -3.42
N GLY A 7 -4.09 12.36 -4.48
CA GLY A 7 -5.44 12.82 -4.75
C GLY A 7 -6.39 12.53 -3.59
N THR A 8 -6.37 11.30 -3.06
CA THR A 8 -7.20 10.91 -1.91
C THR A 8 -6.85 11.69 -0.64
N MET A 9 -5.56 11.90 -0.36
CA MET A 9 -5.14 12.73 0.78
C MET A 9 -5.60 14.18 0.66
N ARG A 10 -5.47 14.78 -0.53
CA ARG A 10 -5.94 16.15 -0.78
C ARG A 10 -7.44 16.26 -0.60
N LEU A 11 -8.18 15.24 -1.01
CA LEU A 11 -9.63 15.17 -0.80
C LEU A 11 -9.96 15.09 0.70
N ALA A 12 -9.28 14.22 1.44
CA ALA A 12 -9.45 14.09 2.89
C ALA A 12 -9.16 15.41 3.61
N ALA A 13 -8.03 16.07 3.29
CA ALA A 13 -7.68 17.36 3.87
C ALA A 13 -8.73 18.45 3.58
N ARG A 14 -9.39 18.40 2.43
CA ARG A 14 -10.47 19.33 2.09
C ARG A 14 -11.75 19.11 2.90
N TYR A 15 -12.10 17.85 3.17
CA TYR A 15 -13.31 17.52 3.94
C TYR A 15 -13.10 17.54 5.46
N PHE A 16 -11.86 17.34 5.90
CA PHE A 16 -11.47 17.30 7.31
C PHE A 16 -10.36 18.32 7.62
N PRO A 17 -10.56 19.63 7.36
CA PRO A 17 -9.50 20.63 7.49
C PRO A 17 -9.00 20.80 8.93
N GLU A 18 -9.88 20.57 9.91
CA GLU A 18 -9.57 20.68 11.34
C GLU A 18 -9.08 19.35 11.96
N SER A 19 -8.91 18.28 11.16
CA SER A 19 -8.51 16.96 11.66
C SER A 19 -7.33 16.41 10.85
N PRO A 20 -6.09 16.87 11.14
CA PRO A 20 -4.88 16.33 10.52
C PRO A 20 -4.68 14.83 10.81
N GLU A 21 -5.20 14.35 11.94
CA GLU A 21 -5.21 12.93 12.30
C GLU A 21 -6.01 12.11 11.27
N THR A 22 -7.19 12.60 10.85
CA THR A 22 -7.99 11.92 9.82
C THR A 22 -7.24 11.83 8.50
N VAL A 23 -6.50 12.87 8.11
CA VAL A 23 -5.68 12.87 6.89
C VAL A 23 -4.54 11.84 6.99
N SER A 24 -3.92 11.74 8.17
CA SER A 24 -2.89 10.73 8.46
C SER A 24 -3.45 9.31 8.39
N ASP A 25 -4.63 9.07 8.98
CA ASP A 25 -5.30 7.76 8.94
C ASP A 25 -5.63 7.34 7.49
N VAL A 26 -6.12 8.28 6.69
CA VAL A 26 -6.39 8.05 5.26
C VAL A 26 -5.10 7.67 4.52
N LEU A 27 -3.98 8.37 4.77
CA LEU A 27 -2.69 8.02 4.17
C LEU A 27 -2.27 6.59 4.55
N GLN A 28 -2.38 6.23 5.82
CA GLN A 28 -2.00 4.89 6.29
C GLN A 28 -2.85 3.80 5.63
N VAL A 29 -4.16 4.02 5.50
CA VAL A 29 -5.08 3.10 4.82
C VAL A 29 -4.73 2.96 3.35
N GLU A 30 -4.48 4.07 2.63
CA GLU A 30 -4.12 4.02 1.21
C GLU A 30 -2.80 3.28 0.97
N ILE A 31 -1.78 3.52 1.80
CA ILE A 31 -0.51 2.78 1.74
C ILE A 31 -0.73 1.30 1.95
N ARG A 32 -1.52 0.91 2.96
CA ARG A 32 -1.81 -0.49 3.25
C ARG A 32 -2.50 -1.16 2.05
N LEU A 33 -3.56 -0.54 1.52
CA LEU A 33 -4.30 -1.08 0.38
C LEU A 33 -3.40 -1.22 -0.85
N ARG A 34 -2.55 -0.22 -1.10
CA ARG A 34 -1.57 -0.27 -2.20
C ARG A 34 -0.55 -1.39 -2.00
N ALA A 35 -0.05 -1.58 -0.78
CA ALA A 35 0.88 -2.66 -0.47
C ALA A 35 0.25 -4.04 -0.72
N GLU A 36 -0.99 -4.25 -0.27
CA GLU A 36 -1.72 -5.50 -0.50
C GLU A 36 -1.95 -5.78 -1.98
N GLU A 37 -2.28 -4.76 -2.79
CA GLU A 37 -2.35 -4.89 -4.26
C GLU A 37 -1.02 -5.36 -4.84
N LEU A 38 0.09 -4.71 -4.47
CA LEU A 38 1.43 -5.06 -4.94
C LEU A 38 1.84 -6.49 -4.53
N PHE A 39 1.45 -6.93 -3.33
CA PHE A 39 1.70 -8.32 -2.90
C PHE A 39 0.89 -9.33 -3.71
N ARG A 40 -0.37 -9.01 -4.06
CA ARG A 40 -1.18 -9.84 -4.97
C ARG A 40 -0.60 -9.88 -6.39
N GLU A 41 0.08 -8.82 -6.81
CA GLU A 41 0.84 -8.73 -8.06
C GLU A 41 2.20 -9.46 -7.99
N GLY A 42 2.57 -10.00 -6.83
CA GLY A 42 3.80 -10.77 -6.63
C GLY A 42 5.03 -9.94 -6.27
N GLN A 43 4.86 -8.65 -5.94
CA GLN A 43 5.97 -7.82 -5.47
C GLN A 43 6.45 -8.28 -4.08
N PRO A 44 7.77 -8.36 -3.84
CA PRO A 44 8.28 -8.53 -2.48
C PRO A 44 8.14 -7.23 -1.68
N VAL A 45 8.29 -7.29 -0.36
CA VAL A 45 8.23 -6.12 0.55
C VAL A 45 9.09 -4.94 0.06
N ALA A 46 10.34 -5.20 -0.33
CA ALA A 46 11.23 -4.16 -0.83
C ALA A 46 10.75 -3.53 -2.15
N GLY A 47 10.17 -4.34 -3.04
CA GLY A 47 9.58 -3.85 -4.29
C GLY A 47 8.34 -3.01 -4.05
N ALA A 48 7.46 -3.47 -3.17
CA ALA A 48 6.28 -2.71 -2.77
C ALA A 48 6.64 -1.37 -2.12
N TYR A 49 7.66 -1.37 -1.25
CA TYR A 49 8.18 -0.15 -0.63
C TYR A 49 8.75 0.84 -1.64
N ALA A 50 9.56 0.38 -2.60
CA ALA A 50 10.12 1.24 -3.63
C ALA A 50 9.02 1.87 -4.51
N VAL A 51 8.01 1.10 -4.90
CA VAL A 51 6.87 1.60 -5.69
C VAL A 51 6.08 2.64 -4.91
N ILE A 52 5.71 2.34 -3.66
CA ILE A 52 4.92 3.27 -2.83
C ILE A 52 5.69 4.57 -2.58
N LEU A 53 7.00 4.51 -2.30
CA LEU A 53 7.79 5.73 -2.16
C LEU A 53 7.84 6.56 -3.44
N GLY A 54 7.88 5.94 -4.62
CA GLY A 54 7.84 6.64 -5.90
C GLY A 54 6.48 7.26 -6.24
N GLU A 55 5.41 6.83 -5.57
CA GLU A 55 4.06 7.41 -5.68
C GLU A 55 3.85 8.60 -4.72
N LEU A 56 4.77 8.80 -3.78
CA LEU A 56 4.71 9.84 -2.76
C LEU A 56 5.68 11.01 -3.07
N PRO A 57 5.53 12.18 -2.42
CA PRO A 57 6.43 13.30 -2.64
C PRO A 57 7.86 12.99 -2.19
N ASP A 58 8.86 13.44 -2.97
CA ASP A 58 10.28 13.24 -2.64
C ASP A 58 10.69 13.90 -1.31
N SER A 59 9.91 14.87 -0.84
CA SER A 59 10.13 15.63 0.40
C SER A 59 9.77 14.88 1.68
N ILE A 60 9.36 13.60 1.60
CA ILE A 60 9.03 12.79 2.79
C ILE A 60 10.27 12.57 3.66
N SER A 61 10.09 12.78 4.97
CA SER A 61 11.15 12.66 5.97
C SER A 61 11.62 11.21 6.18
N ALA A 62 12.78 11.03 6.82
CA ALA A 62 13.27 9.69 7.16
C ALA A 62 12.36 8.97 8.16
N GLU A 63 11.71 9.70 9.06
CA GLU A 63 10.76 9.16 10.04
C GLU A 63 9.50 8.63 9.34
N ASP A 64 8.93 9.42 8.43
CA ASP A 64 7.77 9.02 7.63
C ASP A 64 8.09 7.78 6.78
N ARG A 65 9.27 7.74 6.15
CA ARG A 65 9.75 6.55 5.40
C ARG A 65 9.78 5.29 6.26
N SER A 66 10.24 5.41 7.51
CA SER A 66 10.22 4.30 8.48
C SER A 66 8.79 3.87 8.83
N GLY A 67 7.89 4.84 9.04
CA GLY A 67 6.47 4.59 9.27
C GLY A 67 5.80 3.84 8.12
N ILE A 68 6.10 4.25 6.88
CA ILE A 68 5.61 3.60 5.65
C ILE A 68 6.10 2.15 5.58
N LEU A 69 7.39 1.92 5.83
CA LEU A 69 7.96 0.56 5.82
C LEU A 69 7.28 -0.34 6.86
N LYS A 70 6.95 0.20 8.05
CA LYS A 70 6.21 -0.53 9.08
C LYS A 70 4.83 -0.97 8.58
N ILE A 71 4.06 -0.05 8.00
CA ILE A 71 2.72 -0.33 7.44
C ILE A 71 2.80 -1.44 6.39
N ILE A 72 3.76 -1.35 5.46
CA ILE A 72 3.95 -2.34 4.40
C ILE A 72 4.33 -3.71 4.97
N THR A 73 5.21 -3.74 5.97
CA THR A 73 5.63 -4.98 6.62
C THR A 73 4.47 -5.64 7.36
N ASP A 74 3.62 -4.86 8.03
CA ASP A 74 2.44 -5.36 8.72
C ASP A 74 1.40 -5.88 7.72
N ALA A 75 1.19 -5.18 6.60
CA ALA A 75 0.35 -5.64 5.50
C ALA A 75 0.86 -6.96 4.90
N TRP A 76 2.18 -7.12 4.75
CA TRP A 76 2.78 -8.37 4.26
C TRP A 76 2.52 -9.54 5.20
N ARG A 77 2.66 -9.32 6.52
CA ARG A 77 2.36 -10.34 7.53
C ARG A 77 0.91 -10.77 7.46
N GLN A 78 -0.03 -9.83 7.35
CA GLN A 78 -1.46 -10.11 7.20
C GLN A 78 -1.75 -10.89 5.92
N TYR A 79 -1.24 -10.43 4.78
CA TYR A 79 -1.36 -11.10 3.49
C TYR A 79 -0.89 -12.57 3.52
N ARG A 80 0.24 -12.82 4.19
CA ARG A 80 0.79 -14.16 4.37
C ARG A 80 -0.10 -15.05 5.25
N LEU A 81 -0.66 -14.50 6.33
CA LEU A 81 -1.55 -15.23 7.24
C LEU A 81 -2.88 -15.61 6.56
N GLU A 82 -3.41 -14.75 5.70
CA GLU A 82 -4.63 -15.00 4.92
C GLU A 82 -4.41 -16.00 3.77
N GLY A 83 -3.19 -16.51 3.59
CA GLY A 83 -2.87 -17.46 2.53
C GLY A 83 -2.74 -16.80 1.16
N GLY A 84 -2.43 -15.51 1.09
CA GLY A 84 -2.26 -14.75 -0.16
C GLY A 84 -1.35 -15.46 -1.18
N ASP A 85 -0.24 -16.06 -0.73
CA ASP A 85 0.65 -16.83 -1.60
C ASP A 85 0.00 -18.07 -2.24
N ARG A 86 -0.97 -18.69 -1.57
CA ARG A 86 -1.73 -19.81 -2.14
C ARG A 86 -2.75 -19.30 -3.16
N LEU A 87 -3.36 -18.15 -2.91
CA LEU A 87 -4.34 -17.52 -3.80
C LEU A 87 -3.69 -17.05 -5.12
N VAL A 88 -2.49 -16.47 -5.06
CA VAL A 88 -1.75 -16.06 -6.27
C VAL A 88 -1.34 -17.27 -7.11
N ARG A 89 -0.80 -18.33 -6.50
CA ARG A 89 -0.42 -19.56 -7.23
C ARG A 89 -1.60 -20.24 -7.91
N ASN A 90 -2.79 -20.24 -7.29
CA ASN A 90 -3.98 -20.83 -7.87
C ASN A 90 -4.49 -20.02 -9.08
N ARG A 91 -4.48 -18.68 -9.02
CA ARG A 91 -4.80 -17.84 -10.19
C ARG A 91 -3.85 -18.07 -11.37
N SER A 92 -2.55 -18.23 -11.12
CA SER A 92 -1.57 -18.51 -12.18
C SER A 92 -1.83 -19.85 -12.87
N ARG A 93 -2.35 -20.85 -12.14
CA ARG A 93 -2.75 -22.14 -12.73
C ARG A 93 -3.99 -22.02 -13.61
N ASP A 94 -5.02 -21.31 -13.14
CA ASP A 94 -6.26 -21.14 -13.90
C ASP A 94 -6.09 -20.30 -15.17
N ALA A 95 -5.11 -19.38 -15.18
CA ALA A 95 -4.76 -18.59 -16.36
C ALA A 95 -3.98 -19.39 -17.43
N SER A 96 -3.37 -20.52 -17.07
CA SER A 96 -2.53 -21.32 -17.98
C SER A 96 -3.31 -22.44 -18.71
N THR A 97 -4.58 -22.64 -18.38
CA THR A 97 -5.45 -23.69 -18.94
C THR A 97 -6.42 -23.20 -20.03
N LYS A 98 -6.18 -22.01 -20.61
CA LYS A 98 -6.94 -21.49 -21.76
C LYS A 98 -6.08 -21.35 -23.00
#